data_AF-A0A4Y7WJH3-F1
#
_entry.id   AF-A0A4Y7WJH3-F1
#
_cell.length_a   1.000
_cell.length_b   1.000
_cell.length_c   1.000
_cell.angle_alpha   90.00
_cell.angle_beta   90.00
_cell.angle_gamma   90.00
#
_symmetry.space_group_name_H-M   'P 1'
#
loop_
_entity.id
_entity.type
_entity.pdbx_description
1 polymer ?
#
loop_
_entity_poly.entity_id
_entity_poly.type
_entity_poly.pdbx_seq_one_letter_code
_entity_poly.pdbx_strand_id
1 'polypeptide(L)'
;MRKHRWFIGVIASILIIILGFVIQVEYGADESERVIVDYTLNLYSAPECYNEAGFTNDISEATYGEVEESGEFLPESSCTAVAFQTSRGPLWFAWFMS
;
A
#
# COMPACT_ATOMS: atom_id res chain seq x y z
N MET A 1 -45.62 13.68 -2.59
CA MET A 1 -44.51 13.89 -3.56
C MET A 1 -43.22 14.44 -2.92
N ARG A 2 -43.20 15.63 -2.30
CA ARG A 2 -41.95 16.26 -1.78
C ARG A 2 -41.29 15.51 -0.61
N LYS A 3 -42.09 14.98 0.34
CA LYS A 3 -41.59 14.21 1.50
C LYS A 3 -40.93 12.88 1.12
N HIS A 4 -41.46 12.17 0.12
CA HIS A 4 -40.90 10.89 -0.33
C HIS A 4 -39.58 11.07 -1.08
N ARG A 5 -39.45 12.14 -1.88
CA ARG A 5 -38.18 12.50 -2.54
C ARG A 5 -37.08 12.83 -1.53
N TRP A 6 -37.42 13.49 -0.43
CA TRP A 6 -36.49 13.76 0.67
C TRP A 6 -36.06 12.47 1.40
N PHE A 7 -37.03 11.61 1.73
CA PHE A 7 -36.72 10.30 2.34
C PHE A 7 -35.83 9.42 1.47
N ILE A 8 -36.09 9.36 0.15
CA ILE A 8 -35.26 8.60 -0.79
C ILE A 8 -33.83 9.17 -0.83
N GLY A 9 -33.67 10.50 -0.83
CA GLY A 9 -32.36 11.14 -0.79
C GLY A 9 -31.58 10.83 0.49
N VAL A 10 -32.26 10.85 1.64
CA VAL A 10 -31.64 10.49 2.94
C VAL A 10 -31.20 9.03 2.94
N ILE A 11 -32.05 8.11 2.49
CA ILE A 11 -31.74 6.68 2.41
C ILE A 11 -30.56 6.43 1.46
N ALA A 12 -30.56 7.05 0.29
CA ALA A 12 -29.46 6.93 -0.67
C ALA A 12 -28.13 7.43 -0.10
N SER A 13 -28.15 8.56 0.63
CA SER A 13 -26.96 9.10 1.28
C SER A 13 -26.42 8.17 2.38
N ILE A 14 -27.30 7.59 3.20
CA ILE A 14 -26.91 6.61 4.21
C ILE A 14 -26.30 5.36 3.57
N LEU A 15 -26.87 4.88 2.46
CA LEU A 15 -26.33 3.71 1.75
C LEU A 15 -24.92 3.95 1.20
N ILE A 16 -24.63 5.14 0.67
CA ILE A 16 -23.28 5.50 0.20
C ILE A 16 -22.28 5.50 1.36
N ILE A 17 -22.67 6.05 2.52
CA ILE A 17 -21.81 6.05 3.72
C ILE A 17 -21.49 4.62 4.14
N ILE A 18 -22.50 3.75 4.21
CA ILE A 18 -22.31 2.34 4.56
C ILE A 18 -21.42 1.62 3.55
N LEU A 19 -21.61 1.85 2.25
CA LEU A 19 -20.80 1.23 1.20
C LEU A 19 -19.30 1.53 1.34
N GLY A 20 -18.93 2.75 1.73
CA GLY A 20 -17.52 3.08 1.97
C GLY A 20 -16.90 2.39 3.18
N PHE A 21 -17.71 1.84 4.11
CA PHE A 21 -17.20 0.99 5.19
C PHE A 21 -17.09 -0.49 4.79
N VAL A 22 -17.79 -0.90 3.71
CA VAL A 22 -17.81 -2.29 3.23
C VAL A 22 -16.73 -2.54 2.18
N ILE A 23 -16.48 -1.58 1.30
CA ILE A 23 -15.45 -1.72 0.26
C ILE A 23 -14.08 -1.60 0.94
N GLN A 24 -13.31 -2.68 0.88
CA GLN A 24 -11.93 -2.72 1.34
C GLN A 24 -10.99 -2.31 0.22
N VAL A 25 -10.06 -1.42 0.53
CA VAL A 25 -9.01 -0.96 -0.37
C VAL A 25 -7.67 -1.07 0.34
N GLU A 26 -6.63 -1.29 -0.46
CA GLU A 26 -5.24 -1.31 -0.03
C GLU A 26 -4.71 0.13 0.02
N TYR A 27 -4.09 0.49 1.13
CA TYR A 27 -3.46 1.78 1.35
C TYR A 27 -2.15 1.55 2.11
N GLY A 28 -1.11 2.32 1.82
CA GLY A 28 0.22 2.08 2.36
C GLY A 28 1.28 2.67 1.45
N ALA A 29 2.39 1.96 1.29
CA ALA A 29 3.49 2.40 0.46
C ALA A 29 3.08 2.65 -0.99
N ASP A 30 3.61 3.73 -1.55
CA ASP A 30 3.33 4.07 -2.94
C ASP A 30 4.18 3.21 -3.89
N GLU A 31 3.58 2.75 -4.99
CA GLU A 31 4.24 1.89 -5.98
C GLU A 31 5.49 2.55 -6.59
N SER A 32 5.56 3.89 -6.61
CA SER A 32 6.69 4.64 -7.13
C SER A 32 7.81 4.89 -6.11
N GLU A 33 7.65 4.40 -4.88
CA GLU A 33 8.69 4.52 -3.87
C GLU A 33 9.97 3.80 -4.30
N ARG A 34 11.10 4.48 -4.09
CA ARG A 34 12.42 3.97 -4.44
C ARG A 34 12.81 2.85 -3.49
N VAL A 35 13.26 1.72 -4.04
CA VAL A 35 13.86 0.60 -3.31
C VAL A 35 15.25 0.30 -3.86
N ILE A 36 16.09 -0.28 -3.01
CA ILE A 36 17.38 -0.84 -3.45
C ILE A 36 17.23 -2.36 -3.46
N VAL A 37 17.70 -2.99 -4.52
CA VAL A 37 17.54 -4.41 -4.79
C VAL A 37 18.91 -5.06 -4.89
N ASP A 38 19.05 -6.27 -4.38
CA ASP A 38 20.21 -7.14 -4.54
C ASP A 38 19.82 -8.39 -5.34
N TYR A 39 20.41 -8.56 -6.52
CA TYR A 39 20.10 -9.68 -7.42
C TYR A 39 20.80 -10.98 -7.05
N THR A 40 21.87 -10.93 -6.25
CA THR A 40 22.54 -12.13 -5.76
C THR A 40 21.74 -12.79 -4.64
N LEU A 41 21.18 -12.00 -3.72
CA LEU A 41 20.39 -12.47 -2.59
C LEU A 41 18.89 -12.56 -2.90
N ASN A 42 18.44 -11.91 -3.98
CA ASN A 42 17.03 -11.70 -4.30
C ASN A 42 16.29 -11.02 -3.13
N LEU A 43 16.90 -9.94 -2.62
CA LEU A 43 16.35 -9.14 -1.54
C LEU A 43 16.17 -7.69 -1.97
N TYR A 44 15.20 -7.00 -1.39
CA TYR A 44 15.07 -5.55 -1.52
C TYR A 44 15.07 -4.88 -0.15
N SER A 45 15.49 -3.62 -0.12
CA SER A 45 15.61 -2.80 1.08
C SER A 45 14.98 -1.44 0.83
N ALA A 46 14.29 -0.92 1.85
CA ALA A 46 13.97 0.49 1.92
C ALA A 46 15.26 1.32 2.00
N PRO A 47 15.31 2.53 1.43
CA PRO A 47 16.49 3.38 1.46
C PRO A 47 17.03 3.63 2.88
N GLU A 48 16.14 3.76 3.86
CA GLU A 48 16.46 3.95 5.27
C GLU A 48 17.04 2.71 5.95
N CYS A 49 16.74 1.50 5.44
CA CYS A 49 17.19 0.22 6.01
C CYS A 49 18.48 -0.30 5.35
N TYR A 50 18.95 0.33 4.27
CA TYR A 50 20.04 -0.17 3.42
C TYR A 50 21.36 -0.44 4.18
N ASN A 51 21.69 0.38 5.17
CA ASN A 51 22.97 0.23 5.89
C ASN A 51 23.05 -1.07 6.70
N GLU A 52 21.91 -1.66 7.04
CA GLU A 52 21.80 -2.89 7.83
C GLU A 52 21.49 -4.10 6.93
N ALA A 53 21.28 -3.87 5.63
CA ALA A 53 20.81 -4.87 4.67
C ALA A 53 21.81 -5.98 4.34
N GLY A 54 23.10 -5.74 4.54
CA GLY A 54 24.15 -6.72 4.22
C GLY A 54 24.23 -7.09 2.73
N PHE A 55 23.78 -6.20 1.84
CA PHE A 55 23.81 -6.42 0.40
C PHE A 55 25.24 -6.63 -0.13
N THR A 56 25.29 -7.35 -1.24
CA THR A 56 26.45 -7.58 -2.07
C THR A 56 26.70 -6.36 -2.99
N ASN A 57 27.64 -6.50 -3.93
CA ASN A 57 27.88 -5.45 -4.92
C ASN A 57 26.97 -5.57 -6.16
N ASP A 58 26.11 -6.58 -6.21
CA ASP A 58 25.16 -6.81 -7.31
C ASP A 58 23.82 -6.13 -7.00
N ILE A 59 23.88 -4.81 -6.85
CA ILE A 59 22.76 -3.98 -6.42
C ILE A 59 22.31 -3.01 -7.51
N SER A 60 21.01 -2.73 -7.54
CA SER A 60 20.41 -1.68 -8.35
C SER A 60 19.29 -0.96 -7.59
N GLU A 61 18.84 0.16 -8.13
CA GLU A 61 17.60 0.80 -7.69
C GLU A 61 16.45 0.34 -8.59
N ALA A 62 15.27 0.24 -7.99
CA ALA A 62 14.00 -0.06 -8.65
C ALA A 62 12.87 0.67 -7.91
N THR A 63 11.63 0.50 -8.34
CA THR A 63 10.45 0.92 -7.57
C THR A 63 9.85 -0.22 -6.76
N TYR A 64 9.17 0.11 -5.66
CA TYR A 64 8.48 -0.87 -4.83
C TYR A 64 7.46 -1.67 -5.66
N GLY A 65 6.71 -1.00 -6.54
CA GLY A 65 5.77 -1.66 -7.45
C GLY A 65 6.45 -2.65 -8.39
N GLU A 66 7.59 -2.30 -8.99
CA GLU A 66 8.35 -3.23 -9.86
C GLU A 66 8.77 -4.49 -9.11
N VAL A 67 9.21 -4.32 -7.87
CA VAL A 67 9.67 -5.42 -7.02
C VAL A 67 8.50 -6.28 -6.53
N GLU A 68 7.40 -5.67 -6.08
CA GLU A 68 6.18 -6.36 -5.63
C GLU A 68 5.53 -7.14 -6.78
N GLU A 69 5.44 -6.56 -7.98
CA GLU A 69 4.87 -7.22 -9.16
C GLU A 69 5.70 -8.42 -9.63
N SER A 70 7.04 -8.32 -9.51
CA SER A 70 7.92 -9.45 -9.88
C SER A 70 7.69 -10.67 -8.99
N GLY A 71 7.42 -10.45 -7.70
CA GLY A 71 7.36 -11.49 -6.67
C GLY A 71 8.67 -12.26 -6.46
N GLU A 72 9.78 -11.82 -7.06
CA GLU A 72 11.08 -12.52 -7.02
C GLU A 72 11.93 -12.11 -5.81
N PHE A 73 11.67 -10.93 -5.26
CA PHE A 73 12.47 -10.36 -4.17
C PHE A 73 11.71 -10.36 -2.85
N LEU A 74 12.43 -10.65 -1.77
CA LEU A 74 11.91 -10.57 -0.41
C LEU A 74 12.46 -9.35 0.32
N PRO A 75 11.74 -8.77 1.29
CA PRO A 75 12.30 -7.72 2.13
C PRO A 75 13.52 -8.26 2.88
N GLU A 76 14.61 -7.50 2.93
CA GLU A 76 15.86 -7.96 3.54
C GLU A 76 15.74 -8.15 5.06
N SER A 77 14.88 -7.37 5.70
CA SER A 77 14.64 -7.43 7.14
C SER A 77 13.24 -6.93 7.51
N SER A 78 12.94 -6.99 8.82
CA SER A 78 11.73 -6.38 9.38
C SER A 78 11.66 -4.86 9.19
N CYS A 79 12.80 -4.18 9.04
CA CYS A 79 12.82 -2.73 8.80
C CYS A 79 12.09 -2.41 7.49
N THR A 80 12.50 -3.04 6.39
CA THR A 80 11.90 -2.86 5.07
C THR A 80 10.48 -3.40 5.00
N ALA A 81 10.21 -4.56 5.62
CA ALA A 81 8.86 -5.13 5.64
C ALA A 81 7.84 -4.20 6.32
N VAL A 82 8.27 -3.42 7.32
CA VAL A 82 7.43 -2.42 7.99
C VAL A 82 7.34 -1.14 7.17
N ALA A 83 8.43 -0.70 6.54
CA ALA A 83 8.44 0.49 5.68
C ALA A 83 7.44 0.35 4.52
N PHE A 84 7.37 -0.83 3.90
CA PHE A 84 6.46 -1.12 2.78
C PHE A 84 5.19 -1.89 3.17
N GLN A 85 4.77 -1.82 4.43
CA GLN A 85 3.60 -2.57 4.86
C GLN A 85 2.29 -2.02 4.24
N THR A 86 1.78 -2.69 3.21
CA THR A 86 0.45 -2.41 2.67
C THR A 86 -0.63 -2.83 3.66
N SER A 87 -1.46 -1.88 4.08
CA SER A 87 -2.58 -2.10 4.98
C SER A 87 -3.88 -2.20 4.20
N ARG A 88 -4.79 -3.07 4.65
CA ARG A 88 -6.11 -3.23 4.04
C ARG A 88 -7.17 -2.69 4.98
N GLY A 89 -8.01 -1.78 4.49
CA GLY A 89 -9.08 -1.21 5.31
C GLY A 89 -10.18 -0.56 4.49
N PRO A 90 -11.21 -0.02 5.16
CA PRO A 90 -12.35 0.55 4.47
C PRO A 90 -11.96 1.75 3.60
N LEU A 91 -12.67 1.98 2.49
CA LEU A 91 -12.46 3.13 1.60
C LEU A 91 -12.32 4.46 2.35
N TRP A 92 -13.11 4.65 3.40
CA TRP A 92 -13.03 5.87 4.23
C TRP A 92 -11.66 6.05 4.87
N PHE A 93 -11.01 4.96 5.32
CA PHE A 93 -9.67 5.02 5.93
C PHE A 93 -8.61 5.36 4.90
N ALA A 94 -8.67 4.74 3.71
CA ALA A 94 -7.77 5.10 2.61
C ALA A 94 -7.88 6.58 2.22
N TRP A 95 -9.09 7.16 2.24
CA TRP A 95 -9.28 8.57 1.89
C TRP A 95 -8.80 9.56 2.98
N PHE A 96 -8.82 9.16 4.26
CA PHE A 96 -8.39 10.02 5.38
C PHE A 96 -6.95 9.79 5.85
N MET A 97 -6.34 8.64 5.52
CA MET A 97 -4.98 8.26 5.94
C MET A 97 -4.00 8.09 4.77
N SER A 98 -4.45 8.40 3.54
CA SER A 98 -3.58 8.62 2.37
C SER A 98 -2.69 9.84 2.53
#